data_AF-A0A357F0L4-F1
#
_entry.id   AF-A0A357F0L4-F1
#
_cell.length_a   1.000
_cell.length_b   1.000
_cell.length_c   1.000
_cell.angle_alpha   90.00
_cell.angle_beta   90.00
_cell.angle_gamma   90.00
#
_symmetry.space_group_name_H-M   'P 1'
#
loop_
_entity.id
_entity.type
_entity.pdbx_description
1 polymer ?
#
loop_
_entity_poly.entity_id
_entity_poly.type
_entity_poly.pdbx_seq_one_letter_code
_entity_poly.pdbx_strand_id
1 'polypeptide(L)' 'TENRTEELKDLFGIGYCNITKCCTKVCPESITITDNAIIPLKERVVDEHYDPVQKFLKIFRRKA' A
#
# COMPACT_ATOMS: atom_id res chain seq x y z
N THR A 1 10.15 12.81 -4.96
CA THR A 1 10.20 11.35 -4.73
C THR A 1 9.40 10.67 -5.83
N GLU A 2 9.90 9.56 -6.36
CA GLU A 2 9.26 8.81 -7.44
C GLU A 2 8.02 8.04 -6.94
N ASN A 3 6.91 8.09 -7.68
CA ASN A 3 5.71 7.32 -7.36
C ASN A 3 5.77 5.97 -8.10
N ARG A 4 5.94 4.88 -7.34
CA ARG A 4 6.03 3.50 -7.86
C ARG A 4 4.86 2.63 -7.38
N THR A 5 3.70 3.24 -7.14
CA THR A 5 2.52 2.55 -6.56
C THR A 5 1.96 1.48 -7.50
N GLU A 6 1.98 1.72 -8.81
CA GLU A 6 1.60 0.72 -9.82
C GLU A 6 2.54 -0.49 -9.84
N GLU A 7 3.86 -0.26 -9.85
CA GLU A 7 4.84 -1.34 -9.76
C GLU A 7 4.72 -2.15 -8.46
N LEU A 8 4.38 -1.49 -7.34
CA LEU A 8 4.14 -2.18 -6.07
C LEU A 8 2.97 -3.17 -6.17
N LYS A 9 1.89 -2.78 -6.86
CA LYS A 9 0.72 -3.62 -7.09
C LYS A 9 1.04 -4.79 -8.01
N ASP A 10 1.71 -4.53 -9.14
CA ASP A 10 1.79 -5.48 -10.25
C ASP A 10 3.09 -6.29 -10.27
N LEU A 11 4.22 -5.74 -9.82
CA LEU A 11 5.55 -6.38 -9.89
C LEU A 11 6.06 -6.87 -8.53
N PHE A 12 5.88 -6.07 -7.47
CA PHE A 12 6.50 -6.37 -6.16
C PHE A 12 5.61 -7.18 -5.21
N GLY A 13 4.38 -7.54 -5.62
CA GLY A 13 3.55 -8.48 -4.88
C GLY A 13 3.11 -7.99 -3.50
N ILE A 14 3.00 -6.67 -3.28
CA ILE A 14 2.58 -6.07 -2.00
C ILE A 14 1.18 -6.57 -1.56
N GLY A 15 0.36 -6.99 -2.52
CA GLY A 15 -0.94 -7.61 -2.29
C GLY A 15 -0.88 -8.91 -1.48
N TYR A 16 0.19 -9.71 -1.64
CA TYR A 16 0.34 -11.02 -0.99
C TYR A 16 0.70 -10.96 0.49
N CYS A 17 1.12 -9.80 1.00
CA CYS A 17 1.43 -9.66 2.42
C CYS A 17 0.15 -9.60 3.26
N ASN A 18 -0.01 -10.54 4.20
CA ASN A 18 -1.17 -10.64 5.10
C ASN A 18 -0.99 -9.93 6.46
N ILE A 19 0.04 -9.08 6.60
CA ILE A 19 0.28 -8.25 7.80
C ILE A 19 0.42 -9.09 9.09
N THR A 20 0.84 -10.36 8.99
CA THR A 20 1.05 -11.27 10.14
C THR A 20 2.26 -10.91 11.00
N LYS A 21 3.06 -9.91 10.58
CA LYS A 21 4.30 -9.47 11.22
C LYS A 21 5.38 -10.57 11.36
N CYS A 22 5.32 -11.62 10.53
CA CYS A 22 6.34 -12.66 10.51
C CYS A 22 7.74 -12.11 10.19
N CYS A 23 7.83 -11.13 9.27
CA CYS A 23 9.08 -10.46 8.91
C CYS A 23 9.71 -9.72 10.11
N THR A 24 8.89 -9.06 10.93
CA THR A 24 9.36 -8.37 12.16
C THR A 24 9.91 -9.37 13.18
N LYS A 25 9.23 -10.51 13.37
CA LYS A 25 9.61 -11.55 14.35
C LYS A 25 10.98 -12.18 14.06
N VAL A 26 11.31 -12.35 12.78
CA VAL A 26 12.54 -13.03 12.35
C VAL A 26 13.69 -12.07 12.05
N CYS A 27 13.45 -10.76 12.07
CA CYS A 27 14.46 -9.79 11.66
C CYS A 27 15.55 -9.66 12.73
N PRO A 28 16.84 -9.86 12.39
CA PRO A 28 17.94 -9.75 13.35
C PRO A 28 18.09 -8.33 13.92
N GLU A 29 17.76 -7.32 13.13
CA GLU A 29 17.83 -5.91 13.52
C GLU A 29 16.59 -5.45 14.31
N SER A 30 15.64 -6.34 14.59
CA SER A 30 14.42 -6.05 15.36
C SER A 30 13.59 -4.86 14.85
N ILE A 31 13.65 -4.58 13.54
CA ILE A 31 12.92 -3.46 12.94
C ILE A 31 11.43 -3.78 12.76
N THR A 32 10.59 -2.77 12.97
CA THR A 32 9.13 -2.85 12.77
C THR A 32 8.73 -2.57 11.32
N ILE A 33 9.33 -3.31 10.37
CA ILE A 33 9.16 -3.07 8.91
C ILE A 33 7.70 -3.13 8.47
N THR A 34 6.89 -3.99 9.09
CA THR A 34 5.48 -4.11 8.74
C THR A 34 4.74 -2.81 9.01
N ASP A 35 4.96 -2.20 10.17
CA ASP A 35 4.24 -1.01 10.62
C ASP A 35 4.74 0.27 9.94
N ASN A 36 6.07 0.41 9.81
CA ASN A 36 6.67 1.65 9.30
C ASN A 36 6.81 1.71 7.77
N ALA A 37 6.77 0.57 7.08
CA ALA A 37 6.97 0.50 5.63
C ALA A 37 5.82 -0.20 4.91
N ILE A 38 5.52 -1.46 5.26
CA ILE A 38 4.58 -2.29 4.48
C ILE A 38 3.15 -1.74 4.55
N ILE A 39 2.65 -1.38 5.75
CA ILE A 39 1.29 -0.85 5.90
C ILE A 39 1.11 0.45 5.10
N PRO A 40 1.97 1.48 5.24
CA PRO A 40 1.85 2.70 4.43
C PRO A 40 1.92 2.45 2.91
N LEU A 41 2.74 1.49 2.48
CA LEU A 41 2.81 1.10 1.07
C LEU A 41 1.51 0.44 0.59
N LYS A 42 0.94 -0.44 1.41
CA LYS A 42 -0.28 -1.17 1.10
C LYS A 42 -1.49 -0.24 1.09
N GLU A 43 -1.59 0.68 2.06
CA GLU A 43 -2.64 1.71 2.11
C GLU A 43 -2.63 2.57 0.84
N ARG A 44 -1.45 3.04 0.38
CA ARG A 44 -1.37 3.80 -0.88
C ARG A 44 -1.87 3.03 -2.09
N VAL A 45 -1.53 1.74 -2.18
CA VAL A 45 -2.03 0.87 -3.27
C VAL A 45 -3.54 0.68 -3.17
N VAL A 46 -4.08 0.53 -1.95
CA VAL A 46 -5.53 0.42 -1.70
C VAL A 46 -6.25 1.69 -2.10
N ASP A 47 -5.80 2.85 -1.63
CA ASP A 47 -6.40 4.15 -1.91
C ASP A 47 -6.40 4.48 -3.41
N GLU A 48 -5.31 4.16 -4.11
CA GLU A 48 -5.15 4.52 -5.52
C GLU A 48 -5.93 3.59 -6.47
N HIS A 49 -5.95 2.28 -6.17
CA HIS A 49 -6.48 1.29 -7.10
C HIS A 49 -7.81 0.66 -6.68
N TYR A 50 -8.11 0.62 -5.38
CA TYR A 50 -9.23 -0.17 -4.85
C TYR A 50 -10.29 0.66 -4.13
N ASP A 51 -10.01 1.88 -3.66
CA ASP A 51 -11.01 2.71 -2.97
C ASP A 51 -12.09 3.27 -3.94
N PRO A 52 -13.34 2.77 -3.87
CA PRO A 52 -14.41 3.25 -4.73
C PRO A 52 -14.88 4.66 -4.35
N VAL A 53 -14.71 5.08 -3.08
CA VAL A 53 -15.13 6.40 -2.59
C VAL A 53 -14.23 7.48 -3.18
N GLN A 54 -12.91 7.31 -3.10
CA GLN A 54 -11.97 8.20 -3.79
C GLN A 54 -12.27 8.30 -5.29
N LYS A 55 -12.55 7.17 -5.95
CA LYS A 55 -12.85 7.15 -7.38
C LYS A 55 -14.13 7.94 -7.69
N PHE A 56 -15.16 7.77 -6.88
CA PHE A 56 -16.41 8.53 -7.00
C PHE A 56 -16.19 10.03 -6.78
N LEU A 57 -15.46 10.42 -5.73
CA LEU A 57 -15.12 11.82 -5.46
C LEU A 57 -14.32 12.44 -6.61
N LYS A 58 -13.36 11.72 -7.20
CA LYS A 58 -12.60 12.17 -8.38
C LYS A 58 -13.51 12.40 -9.59
N ILE A 59 -14.53 11.55 -9.79
CA ILE A 59 -15.51 11.72 -10.88
C ILE A 59 -16.39 12.96 -10.64
N PHE A 60 -16.88 13.15 -9.41
CA PHE A 60 -17.70 14.33 -9.06
C PHE A 60 -16.92 15.64 -9.19
N ARG A 61 -15.66 15.67 -8.73
CA ARG A 61 -14.77 16.83 -8.87
C ARG A 61 -14.42 17.19 -10.32
N ARG A 62 -14.53 16.26 -11.26
CA ARG A 62 -14.29 16.50 -12.70
C ARG A 62 -15.52 17.04 -13.43
N LYS A 63 -16.72 16.88 -12.87
CA LYS A 63 -17.99 17.35 -13.45
C LYS A 63 -18.44 18.72 -12.91
N ALA A 64 -17.89 19.14 -11.77
CA ALA A 64 -18.09 20.47 -11.21
C ALA A 64 -17.17 21.51 -11.87
#